data_AF-A0A1S3Z1U2-F1
#
_entry.id   AF-A0A1S3Z1U2-F1
#
_cell.length_a   1.000
_cell.length_b   1.000
_cell.length_c   1.000
_cell.angle_alpha   90.00
_cell.angle_beta   90.00
_cell.angle_gamma   90.00
#
_symmetry.space_group_name_H-M   'P 1'
#
loop_
_entity.id
_entity.type
_entity.pdbx_description
1 polymer ?
#
loop_
_entity_poly.entity_id
_entity_poly.type
_entity_poly.pdbx_seq_one_letter_code
_entity_poly.pdbx_strand_id
1 'polypeptide(L)'
;MASSTLSKKQKKRDKYSLAELKTLGHQLLSSRAHVNNLPLLLSFITPTTRPQYALESLLSLQSFFTPLLPQLPSSSVSSSDSQNDPEFIYRIWVRSKFDDFVQSLLDIAICSQSDEALREVVLDTLMEFVKVGNGGKFHSAIYHRLLHIFVSYSLFGWWLPIIS
;
A
#
# COMPACT_ATOMS: atom_id res chain seq x y z
N MET A 1 10.04 12.82 -23.76
CA MET A 1 10.78 13.27 -22.56
C MET A 1 10.15 12.65 -21.31
N ALA A 2 10.62 11.50 -20.83
CA ALA A 2 10.00 10.77 -19.71
C ALA A 2 11.03 10.04 -18.82
N SER A 3 12.11 10.73 -18.40
CA SER A 3 13.22 10.11 -17.66
C SER A 3 13.74 10.93 -16.46
N SER A 4 12.91 11.79 -15.86
CA SER A 4 13.36 12.68 -14.76
C SER A 4 12.59 12.54 -13.44
N THR A 5 11.48 11.80 -13.40
CA THR A 5 10.65 11.64 -12.19
C THR A 5 11.06 10.45 -11.32
N LEU A 6 11.54 9.35 -11.93
CA LEU A 6 12.06 8.17 -11.22
C LEU A 6 13.31 8.52 -10.39
N SER A 7 14.24 9.29 -10.95
CA SER A 7 15.52 9.63 -10.34
C SER A 7 15.38 10.51 -9.08
N LYS A 8 14.35 11.37 -9.01
CA LYS A 8 14.06 12.20 -7.82
C LYS A 8 13.47 11.39 -6.66
N LYS A 9 12.58 10.42 -6.95
CA LYS A 9 12.03 9.53 -5.92
C LYS A 9 13.11 8.61 -5.35
N GLN A 10 13.98 8.08 -6.19
CA GLN A 10 15.06 7.19 -5.78
C GLN A 10 16.11 7.91 -4.91
N LYS A 11 16.57 9.11 -5.32
CA LYS A 11 17.49 9.94 -4.50
C LYS A 11 16.95 10.32 -3.12
N LYS A 12 15.62 10.43 -2.95
CA LYS A 12 15.02 10.72 -1.64
C LYS A 12 15.08 9.51 -0.69
N ARG A 13 15.05 8.29 -1.21
CA ARG A 13 15.07 7.04 -0.41
C ARG A 13 16.45 6.76 0.17
N ASP A 14 17.51 7.03 -0.60
CA ASP A 14 18.90 6.83 -0.17
C ASP A 14 19.33 7.74 1.00
N LYS A 15 18.54 8.77 1.29
CA LYS A 15 18.79 9.70 2.39
C LYS A 15 18.39 9.14 3.76
N TYR A 16 17.51 8.14 3.81
CA TYR A 16 16.96 7.64 5.07
C TYR A 16 17.65 6.36 5.53
N SER A 17 18.03 6.34 6.81
CA SER A 17 18.37 5.14 7.54
C SER A 17 17.10 4.36 7.92
N LEU A 18 17.27 3.07 8.25
CA LEU A 18 16.15 2.24 8.73
C LEU A 18 15.55 2.78 10.03
N ALA A 19 16.38 3.32 10.93
CA ALA A 19 15.93 3.91 12.19
C ALA A 19 15.10 5.19 11.98
N GLU A 20 15.48 6.03 11.01
CA GLU A 20 14.68 7.20 10.64
C GLU A 20 13.36 6.79 10.00
N LEU A 21 13.36 5.76 9.16
CA LEU A 21 12.13 5.23 8.55
C LEU A 21 11.15 4.74 9.62
N LYS A 22 11.65 3.98 10.61
CA LYS A 22 10.88 3.58 11.79
C LYS A 22 10.33 4.78 12.54
N THR A 23 11.14 5.82 12.74
CA THR A 23 10.71 7.07 13.40
C THR A 23 9.58 7.75 12.64
N LEU A 24 9.64 7.81 11.31
CA LEU A 24 8.57 8.36 10.47
C LEU A 24 7.26 7.59 10.66
N GLY A 25 7.32 6.26 10.78
CA GLY A 25 6.19 5.40 11.10
C GLY A 25 5.57 5.71 12.47
N HIS A 26 6.39 5.81 13.52
CA HIS A 26 5.91 6.16 14.86
C HIS A 26 5.26 7.55 14.89
N GLN A 27 5.86 8.53 14.20
CA GLN A 27 5.29 9.86 14.07
C GLN A 27 3.92 9.82 13.37
N LEU A 28 3.80 9.07 12.27
CA LEU A 28 2.53 8.90 11.55
C LEU A 28 1.42 8.33 12.46
N LEU A 29 1.77 7.35 13.32
CA LEU A 29 0.83 6.72 14.25
C LEU A 29 0.46 7.62 15.43
N SER A 30 1.37 8.52 15.84
CA SER A 30 1.19 9.39 17.00
C SER A 30 0.20 10.54 16.78
N SER A 31 0.17 11.13 15.58
CA SER A 31 -0.67 12.30 15.30
C SER A 31 -0.89 12.55 13.81
N ARG A 32 -2.06 13.09 13.48
CA ARG A 32 -2.42 13.55 12.12
C ARG A 32 -1.54 14.69 11.61
N ALA A 33 -0.85 15.42 12.48
CA ALA A 33 0.13 16.44 12.08
C ALA A 33 1.25 15.84 11.20
N HIS A 34 1.50 14.53 11.34
CA HIS A 34 2.52 13.81 10.58
C HIS A 34 1.95 13.02 9.39
N VAL A 35 0.72 13.33 8.93
CA VAL A 35 0.10 12.63 7.79
C VAL A 35 0.95 12.68 6.51
N ASN A 36 1.78 13.71 6.35
CA ASN A 36 2.71 13.84 5.23
C ASN A 36 3.82 12.78 5.22
N ASN A 37 4.04 12.05 6.32
CA ASN A 37 4.94 10.90 6.36
C ASN A 37 4.38 9.70 5.59
N LEU A 38 3.04 9.62 5.44
CA LEU A 38 2.37 8.51 4.77
C LEU A 38 2.81 8.32 3.30
N PRO A 39 2.75 9.34 2.42
CA PRO A 39 3.23 9.19 1.04
C PRO A 39 4.75 8.94 0.95
N LEU A 40 5.51 9.33 1.98
CA LEU A 40 6.94 9.06 2.05
C LEU A 40 7.19 7.58 2.36
N LEU A 41 6.54 7.01 3.37
CA LEU A 41 6.58 5.59 3.71
C LEU A 41 6.09 4.72 2.55
N LEU A 42 4.99 5.13 1.90
CA LEU A 42 4.45 4.45 0.73
C LEU A 42 5.49 4.35 -0.39
N SER A 43 6.36 5.36 -0.52
CA SER A 43 7.38 5.34 -1.55
C SER A 43 8.36 4.18 -1.38
N PHE A 44 8.58 3.63 -0.19
CA PHE A 44 9.50 2.51 0.04
C PHE A 44 8.88 1.13 -0.26
N ILE A 45 7.57 1.06 -0.51
CA ILE A 45 6.87 -0.17 -0.85
C ILE A 45 6.93 -0.35 -2.36
N THR A 46 8.09 -0.80 -2.85
CA THR A 46 8.26 -1.16 -4.26
C THR A 46 9.11 -2.43 -4.35
N PRO A 47 8.93 -3.27 -5.39
CA PRO A 47 9.70 -4.51 -5.54
C PRO A 47 11.22 -4.30 -5.60
N THR A 48 11.66 -3.11 -6.02
CA THR A 48 13.07 -2.72 -6.16
C THR A 48 13.70 -2.14 -4.89
N THR A 49 12.92 -1.86 -3.85
CA THR A 49 13.45 -1.32 -2.58
C THR A 49 14.05 -2.45 -1.75
N ARG A 50 15.11 -2.15 -0.99
CA ARG A 50 15.73 -3.13 -0.07
C ARG A 50 14.65 -3.74 0.86
N PRO A 51 14.58 -5.08 1.01
CA PRO A 51 13.46 -5.74 1.70
C PRO A 51 13.20 -5.19 3.12
N GLN A 52 14.26 -4.94 3.89
CA GLN A 52 14.13 -4.38 5.25
C GLN A 52 13.45 -3.00 5.29
N TYR A 53 13.64 -2.15 4.27
CA TYR A 53 13.00 -0.83 4.19
C TYR A 53 11.53 -0.95 3.75
N ALA A 54 11.25 -1.85 2.81
CA ALA A 54 9.89 -2.13 2.38
C ALA A 54 9.08 -2.72 3.55
N LEU A 55 9.66 -3.66 4.31
CA LEU A 55 9.04 -4.28 5.47
C LEU A 55 8.72 -3.26 6.58
N GLU A 56 9.70 -2.44 6.99
CA GLU A 56 9.47 -1.42 8.03
C GLU A 56 8.36 -0.42 7.63
N SER A 57 8.34 -0.03 6.35
CA SER A 57 7.31 0.87 5.83
C SER A 57 5.95 0.20 5.76
N LEU A 58 5.91 -1.08 5.36
CA LEU A 58 4.70 -1.89 5.31
C LEU A 58 4.08 -2.02 6.70
N LEU A 59 4.85 -2.42 7.71
CA LEU A 59 4.35 -2.60 9.09
C LEU A 59 3.81 -1.30 9.68
N SER A 60 4.49 -0.18 9.41
CA SER A 60 4.06 1.16 9.83
C SER A 60 2.73 1.56 9.18
N LEU A 61 2.60 1.35 7.86
CA LEU A 61 1.39 1.70 7.11
C LEU A 61 0.22 0.77 7.43
N GLN A 62 0.48 -0.52 7.61
CA GLN A 62 -0.52 -1.49 8.06
C GLN A 62 -1.09 -1.07 9.41
N SER A 63 -0.24 -0.79 10.39
CA SER A 63 -0.65 -0.31 11.72
C SER A 63 -1.45 0.99 11.66
N PHE A 64 -1.15 1.86 10.69
CA PHE A 64 -1.90 3.11 10.49
C PHE A 64 -3.29 2.85 9.89
N PHE A 65 -3.39 2.01 8.86
CA PHE A 65 -4.63 1.80 8.14
C PHE A 65 -5.61 0.86 8.84
N THR A 66 -5.14 -0.20 9.50
CA THR A 66 -5.99 -1.21 10.17
C THR A 66 -7.09 -0.59 11.05
N PRO A 67 -6.82 0.33 12.00
CA PRO A 67 -7.86 0.94 12.82
C PRO A 67 -8.73 1.96 12.08
N LEU A 68 -8.25 2.51 10.95
CA LEU A 68 -8.96 3.54 10.18
C LEU A 68 -9.93 2.94 9.17
N LEU A 69 -9.68 1.72 8.68
CA LEU A 69 -10.47 1.06 7.64
C LEU A 69 -11.99 1.09 7.86
N PRO A 70 -12.53 0.79 9.06
CA PRO A 70 -13.98 0.80 9.28
C PRO A 70 -14.61 2.19 9.15
N GLN A 71 -13.79 3.24 9.23
CA GLN A 71 -14.24 4.63 9.28
C GLN A 71 -13.97 5.39 7.97
N LEU A 72 -13.40 4.72 6.96
CA LEU A 72 -13.16 5.34 5.65
C LEU A 72 -14.47 5.37 4.85
N PRO A 73 -14.76 6.47 4.14
CA PRO A 73 -15.96 6.59 3.33
C PRO A 73 -15.96 5.49 2.25
N SER A 74 -17.12 4.85 2.09
CA SER A 74 -17.38 4.00 0.92
C SER A 74 -17.46 4.89 -0.33
N SER A 75 -17.00 4.39 -1.47
CA SER A 75 -16.93 5.13 -2.74
C SER A 75 -18.28 5.66 -3.27
N SER A 76 -19.40 5.36 -2.59
CA SER A 76 -20.77 5.69 -2.96
C SER A 76 -21.43 6.79 -2.12
N VAL A 77 -20.75 7.37 -1.13
CA VAL A 77 -21.38 8.37 -0.24
C VAL A 77 -21.18 9.77 -0.80
N SER A 78 -22.16 10.27 -1.55
CA SER A 78 -22.25 11.65 -2.00
C SER A 78 -23.35 12.40 -1.23
N SER A 79 -23.07 12.78 0.02
CA SER A 79 -23.90 13.76 0.73
C SER A 79 -23.38 15.17 0.40
N SER A 80 -24.21 15.97 -0.27
CA SER A 80 -23.88 17.32 -0.76
C SER A 80 -23.48 18.29 0.35
N ASP A 81 -23.92 18.05 1.60
CA ASP A 81 -23.57 18.87 2.77
C ASP A 81 -22.20 18.54 3.38
N SER A 82 -21.57 17.42 3.00
CA SER A 82 -20.33 16.92 3.62
C SER A 82 -19.06 17.34 2.88
N GLN A 83 -19.18 17.96 1.69
CA GLN A 83 -18.01 18.32 0.86
C GLN A 83 -17.16 19.46 1.44
N ASN A 84 -17.68 20.23 2.40
CA ASN A 84 -16.96 21.31 3.07
C ASN A 84 -16.42 20.91 4.45
N ASP A 85 -16.66 19.67 4.91
CA ASP A 85 -16.10 19.18 6.17
C ASP A 85 -14.62 18.78 5.98
N PRO A 86 -13.66 19.43 6.67
CA PRO A 86 -12.25 19.09 6.58
C PRO A 86 -11.97 17.62 6.95
N GLU A 87 -12.77 17.05 7.86
CA GLU A 87 -12.63 15.65 8.27
C GLU A 87 -13.04 14.70 7.14
N PHE A 88 -14.08 15.02 6.38
CA PHE A 88 -14.51 14.27 5.22
C PHE A 88 -13.46 14.30 4.09
N ILE A 89 -12.92 15.50 3.79
CA ILE A 89 -11.84 15.67 2.80
C ILE A 89 -10.60 14.85 3.21
N TYR A 90 -10.22 14.92 4.49
CA TYR A 90 -9.12 14.12 5.04
C TYR A 90 -9.36 12.62 4.83
N ARG A 91 -10.55 12.11 5.15
CA ARG A 91 -10.88 10.69 5.01
C ARG A 91 -10.90 10.24 3.54
N ILE A 92 -11.36 11.07 2.61
CA ILE A 92 -11.25 10.80 1.17
C ILE A 92 -9.79 10.68 0.75
N TRP A 93 -8.94 11.60 1.21
CA TRP A 93 -7.52 11.55 0.90
C TRP A 93 -6.85 10.30 1.48
N VAL A 94 -7.14 9.95 2.73
CA VAL A 94 -6.63 8.71 3.37
C VAL A 94 -7.10 7.48 2.61
N ARG A 95 -8.36 7.45 2.15
CA ARG A 95 -8.89 6.37 1.32
C ARG A 95 -8.14 6.23 -0.01
N SER A 96 -7.89 7.33 -0.71
CA SER A 96 -7.06 7.32 -1.93
C SER A 96 -5.66 6.76 -1.66
N LYS A 97 -5.05 7.13 -0.53
CA LYS A 97 -3.73 6.62 -0.16
C LYS A 97 -3.73 5.15 0.23
N PHE A 98 -4.81 4.66 0.84
CA PHE A 98 -4.99 3.24 1.09
C PHE A 98 -5.07 2.46 -0.24
N ASP A 99 -5.78 2.99 -1.23
CA ASP A 99 -5.85 2.35 -2.55
C ASP A 99 -4.47 2.30 -3.23
N ASP A 100 -3.65 3.37 -3.12
CA ASP A 100 -2.26 3.38 -3.59
C ASP A 100 -1.39 2.32 -2.85
N PHE A 101 -1.62 2.15 -1.54
CA PHE A 101 -0.93 1.15 -0.73
C PHE A 101 -1.28 -0.27 -1.14
N VAL A 102 -2.56 -0.58 -1.33
CA VAL A 102 -2.99 -1.89 -1.84
C VAL A 102 -2.37 -2.19 -3.21
N GLN A 103 -2.31 -1.21 -4.11
CA GLN A 103 -1.64 -1.40 -5.40
C GLN A 103 -0.14 -1.71 -5.24
N SER A 104 0.54 -0.99 -4.36
CA SER A 104 1.98 -1.22 -4.09
C SER A 104 2.23 -2.61 -3.50
N LEU A 105 1.34 -3.11 -2.65
CA LEU A 105 1.38 -4.48 -2.12
C LEU A 105 1.15 -5.52 -3.23
N LEU A 106 0.17 -5.30 -4.11
CA LEU A 106 -0.08 -6.17 -5.26
C LEU A 106 1.14 -6.25 -6.19
N ASP A 107 1.80 -5.13 -6.47
CA ASP A 107 3.01 -5.09 -7.29
C ASP A 107 4.16 -5.93 -6.69
N ILE A 108 4.30 -5.95 -5.36
CA ILE A 108 5.29 -6.81 -4.69
C ILE A 108 4.84 -8.28 -4.76
N ALA A 109 3.56 -8.57 -4.49
CA ALA A 109 3.03 -9.93 -4.49
C ALA A 109 3.26 -10.67 -5.81
N ILE A 110 3.20 -9.95 -6.93
CA ILE A 110 3.37 -10.53 -8.26
C ILE A 110 4.81 -10.52 -8.78
N CYS A 111 5.69 -9.73 -8.19
CA CYS A 111 7.05 -9.62 -8.68
C CYS A 111 7.86 -10.87 -8.28
N SER A 112 8.20 -11.72 -9.25
CA SER A 112 9.01 -12.94 -9.01
C SER A 112 10.43 -12.65 -8.52
N GLN A 113 10.93 -11.43 -8.75
CA GLN A 113 12.25 -10.96 -8.29
C GLN A 113 12.22 -10.35 -6.88
N SER A 114 11.04 -10.23 -6.27
CA SER A 114 10.92 -9.76 -4.90
C SER A 114 11.38 -10.82 -3.90
N ASP A 115 11.84 -10.36 -2.73
CA ASP A 115 12.21 -11.22 -1.62
C ASP A 115 11.02 -12.09 -1.16
N GLU A 116 11.28 -13.38 -0.97
CA GLU A 116 10.25 -14.38 -0.68
C GLU A 116 9.56 -14.12 0.67
N ALA A 117 10.32 -13.80 1.71
CA ALA A 117 9.78 -13.51 3.03
C ALA A 117 8.96 -12.21 3.03
N LEU A 118 9.42 -11.17 2.32
CA LEU A 118 8.65 -9.95 2.12
C LEU A 118 7.32 -10.23 1.40
N ARG A 119 7.34 -11.10 0.38
CA ARG A 119 6.13 -11.48 -0.37
C ARG A 119 5.12 -12.20 0.52
N GLU A 120 5.55 -13.11 1.39
CA GLU A 120 4.67 -13.77 2.35
C GLU A 120 3.98 -12.75 3.27
N VAL A 121 4.75 -11.83 3.87
CA VAL A 121 4.20 -10.77 4.74
C VAL A 121 3.21 -9.88 3.98
N VAL A 122 3.51 -9.54 2.73
CA VAL A 122 2.62 -8.76 1.86
C VAL A 122 1.30 -9.49 1.62
N LEU A 123 1.34 -10.80 1.36
CA LEU A 123 0.14 -11.61 1.16
C LEU A 123 -0.69 -11.72 2.43
N ASP A 124 -0.05 -11.94 3.57
CA ASP A 124 -0.73 -11.95 4.88
C ASP A 124 -1.42 -10.61 5.16
N THR A 125 -0.73 -9.50 4.88
CA THR A 125 -1.27 -8.15 5.04
C THR A 125 -2.46 -7.89 4.12
N LEU A 126 -2.39 -8.31 2.85
CA LEU A 126 -3.49 -8.21 1.91
C LEU A 126 -4.70 -9.03 2.38
N MET A 127 -4.46 -10.24 2.89
CA MET A 127 -5.51 -11.10 3.43
C MET A 127 -6.13 -10.53 4.71
N GLU A 128 -5.35 -9.87 5.57
CA GLU A 128 -5.88 -9.14 6.73
C GLU A 128 -6.81 -8.01 6.29
N PHE A 129 -6.45 -7.20 5.29
CA PHE A 129 -7.34 -6.14 4.80
C PHE A 129 -8.60 -6.66 4.12
N VAL A 130 -8.53 -7.82 3.47
CA VAL A 130 -9.72 -8.51 2.94
C VAL A 130 -10.66 -8.91 4.08
N LYS A 131 -10.12 -9.37 5.22
CA LYS A 131 -10.89 -9.80 6.41
C LYS A 131 -11.42 -8.62 7.24
N VAL A 132 -10.66 -7.54 7.39
CA VAL A 132 -10.96 -6.39 8.26
C VAL A 132 -11.84 -5.33 7.57
N GLY A 133 -12.03 -5.43 6.24
CA GLY A 133 -12.86 -4.51 5.47
C GLY A 133 -14.25 -4.28 6.06
N ASN A 134 -14.66 -3.00 6.14
CA ASN A 134 -16.03 -2.54 6.35
C ASN A 134 -16.77 -3.10 7.60
N GLY A 135 -16.11 -3.11 8.76
CA GLY A 135 -16.74 -3.52 10.03
C GLY A 135 -17.04 -5.02 10.12
N GLY A 136 -16.21 -5.85 9.47
CA GLY A 136 -16.39 -7.31 9.39
C GLY A 136 -17.06 -7.79 8.09
N LYS A 137 -17.20 -6.93 7.07
CA LYS A 137 -17.73 -7.29 5.75
C LYS A 137 -16.60 -7.41 4.73
N PHE A 138 -16.33 -8.64 4.31
CA PHE A 138 -15.36 -9.01 3.28
C PHE A 138 -15.26 -8.01 2.11
N HIS A 139 -14.09 -7.42 1.90
CA HIS A 139 -13.89 -6.46 0.79
C HIS A 139 -13.67 -7.22 -0.52
N SER A 140 -14.77 -7.64 -1.15
CA SER A 140 -14.74 -8.52 -2.33
C SER A 140 -13.93 -7.93 -3.48
N ALA A 141 -13.84 -6.60 -3.60
CA ALA A 141 -13.06 -5.94 -4.65
C ALA A 141 -11.54 -6.19 -4.55
N ILE A 142 -10.98 -6.20 -3.33
CA ILE A 142 -9.56 -6.50 -3.10
C ILE A 142 -9.32 -7.99 -3.38
N TYR A 143 -10.22 -8.85 -2.90
CA TYR A 143 -10.14 -10.29 -3.15
C TYR A 143 -10.28 -10.64 -4.64
N HIS A 144 -11.21 -10.02 -5.37
CA HIS A 144 -11.36 -10.22 -6.81
C HIS A 144 -10.15 -9.69 -7.59
N ARG A 145 -9.56 -8.56 -7.18
CA ARG A 145 -8.28 -8.09 -7.75
C ARG A 145 -7.17 -9.09 -7.50
N LEU A 146 -7.02 -9.59 -6.27
CA LEU A 146 -6.06 -10.64 -5.94
C LEU A 146 -6.26 -11.87 -6.84
N LEU A 147 -7.46 -12.43 -6.89
CA LEU A 147 -7.77 -13.59 -7.71
C LEU A 147 -7.49 -13.34 -9.19
N HIS A 148 -7.92 -12.19 -9.74
CA HIS A 148 -7.68 -11.85 -11.14
C HIS A 148 -6.19 -11.77 -11.45
N ILE A 149 -5.42 -11.15 -10.55
CA ILE A 149 -3.98 -10.99 -10.68
C ILE A 149 -3.27 -12.35 -10.57
N PHE A 150 -3.62 -13.18 -9.59
CA PHE A 150 -3.06 -14.53 -9.43
C PHE A 150 -3.37 -15.43 -10.62
N VAL A 151 -4.61 -15.43 -11.11
CA VAL A 151 -5.01 -16.21 -12.29
C VAL A 151 -4.25 -15.71 -13.53
N SER A 152 -4.12 -14.40 -13.70
CA SER A 152 -3.39 -13.80 -14.82
C SER A 152 -1.89 -14.11 -14.77
N TYR A 153 -1.28 -14.07 -13.58
CA TYR A 153 0.13 -14.44 -13.38
C TYR A 153 0.37 -15.93 -13.55
N SER A 154 -0.53 -16.78 -13.05
CA SER A 154 -0.48 -18.22 -13.28
C SER A 154 -0.55 -18.51 -14.77
N LEU A 155 -1.46 -17.91 -15.54
CA LEU A 155 -1.55 -18.09 -17.00
C LEU A 155 -0.30 -17.62 -17.75
N PHE A 156 0.36 -16.55 -17.30
CA PHE A 156 1.59 -16.03 -17.93
C PHE A 156 2.85 -16.84 -17.55
N GLY A 157 2.88 -17.46 -16.38
CA GLY A 157 4.00 -18.30 -15.91
C GLY A 157 4.20 -19.60 -16.70
N TRP A 158 3.16 -20.13 -17.35
CA TRP A 158 3.26 -21.33 -18.20
C TRP A 158 3.65 -21.03 -19.66
N TRP A 159 3.70 -19.77 -20.08
CA TRP A 159 4.03 -19.39 -21.46
C TRP A 159 5.51 -19.08 -21.71
N LEU A 160 6.36 -19.06 -20.67
CA LEU A 160 7.78 -18.73 -20.80
C LEU A 160 8.80 -19.89 -20.92
N PRO A 161 8.50 -21.20 -20.85
CA PRO A 161 9.51 -22.22 -21.10
C PRO A 161 9.42 -22.88 -22.49
N ILE A 162 9.01 -22.16 -23.55
CA ILE A 162 8.95 -22.74 -24.92
C ILE A 162 9.83 -21.99 -25.94
N ILE A 163 10.55 -20.94 -25.55
CA ILE A 163 11.50 -20.28 -26.46
C ILE A 163 12.81 -19.99 -25.71
N SER A 164 13.65 -21.00 -25.54
CA SER A 164 15.09 -20.86 -25.41
C SER A 164 15.80 -22.06 -26.02
#